data_AF-A0A9D9T425-F1
#
_entry.id   AF-A0A9D9T425-F1
#
_cell.length_a   1.000
_cell.length_b   1.000
_cell.length_c   1.000
_cell.angle_alpha   90.00
_cell.angle_beta   90.00
_cell.angle_gamma   90.00
#
_symmetry.space_group_name_H-M   'P 1'
#
loop_
_entity.id
_entity.type
_entity.pdbx_description
1 polymer ?
#
loop_
_entity_poly.entity_id
_entity_poly.type
_entity_poly.pdbx_seq_one_letter_code
_entity_poly.pdbx_strand_id
1 'polypeptide(L)'
;MRKFLFLSVLLLVNQVFAQTNFQGGIYNNTTWTVANSPYHITGNVVIFPGKTLTIEPGVQVVVDADSTFNNGNFISIEVRGNLVAQGTINAPIIFTSTDIFSGANWMGINVKKTQGATISMNTFHLTNSFYGIYADDADGIQYNFENCIFKDNQYTFQMNSFLNFNNCIFQRNGVGVAMQLVSGGVTASNCTFSDNFCVFTTLASPLQVTNSTFSNNVNTIIQCSGTIDSCNFLNNENGLVDVGGFTISNSQFYSNMTGISNISGSSIANCDFAFNGVALRLGDACAVTNSTLTENTVGIAVTGNNINQVVNNQICNNTQYNIENLTDKNFSINANCFCETDSTTIENFLFDGYDDITRGLMNYAIYDDSCSAIVTYVTKIDLDEPASLVELSHDFEIFQSANYLTIQAKNQINSVQLINAMGQVLVDATPNKKSFTLIPSNFANGVYLLRIDGQVKRVYLN
;
A
#
# COMPACT_ATOMS: atom_id res chain seq x y z
N MET A 1 65.37 47.53 32.66
CA MET A 1 64.38 46.45 32.45
C MET A 1 64.54 45.93 31.01
N ARG A 2 64.99 44.67 30.84
CA ARG A 2 65.20 44.03 29.53
C ARG A 2 63.84 43.57 28.96
N LYS A 3 63.49 44.00 27.74
CA LYS A 3 62.31 43.51 27.02
C LYS A 3 62.66 42.20 26.31
N PHE A 4 62.03 41.09 26.69
CA PHE A 4 61.99 39.87 25.89
C PHE A 4 60.81 39.96 24.93
N LEU A 5 61.09 39.93 23.63
CA LEU A 5 60.08 39.81 22.58
C LEU A 5 59.88 38.31 22.32
N PHE A 6 58.75 37.75 22.74
CA PHE A 6 58.36 36.39 22.37
C PHE A 6 57.70 36.44 20.99
N LEU A 7 58.36 35.83 19.99
CA LEU A 7 57.80 35.64 18.66
C LEU A 7 56.99 34.33 18.68
N SER A 8 55.67 34.42 18.74
CA SER A 8 54.76 33.29 18.58
C SER A 8 54.57 32.97 17.10
N VAL A 9 55.14 31.87 16.63
CA VAL A 9 54.92 31.33 15.29
C VAL A 9 53.58 30.61 15.27
N LEU A 10 52.63 31.13 14.50
CA LEU A 10 51.33 30.51 14.25
C LEU A 10 51.49 29.43 13.16
N LEU A 11 51.49 28.14 13.54
CA LEU A 11 51.45 27.04 12.57
C LEU A 11 50.03 26.92 12.01
N LEU A 12 49.84 27.37 10.77
CA LEU A 12 48.67 27.05 9.96
C LEU A 12 48.78 25.59 9.51
N VAL A 13 48.03 24.69 10.15
CA VAL A 13 47.90 23.30 9.69
C VAL A 13 46.94 23.31 8.50
N ASN A 14 47.49 23.32 7.29
CA ASN A 14 46.70 23.05 6.09
C ASN A 14 46.22 21.59 6.16
N GLN A 15 44.91 21.38 6.21
CA GLN A 15 44.30 20.07 5.99
C GLN A 15 44.52 19.70 4.52
N VAL A 16 45.54 18.91 4.24
CA VAL A 16 45.74 18.32 2.91
C VAL A 16 44.86 17.07 2.86
N PHE A 17 43.77 17.12 2.08
CA PHE A 17 43.03 15.91 1.75
C PHE A 17 43.89 15.08 0.79
N ALA A 18 44.05 13.79 1.08
CA ALA A 18 44.77 12.84 0.23
C ALA A 18 43.89 12.40 -0.96
N GLN A 19 43.28 13.37 -1.64
CA GLN A 19 42.43 13.09 -2.79
C GLN A 19 43.22 12.31 -3.84
N THR A 20 42.65 11.20 -4.28
CA THR A 20 43.23 10.36 -5.33
C THR A 20 42.39 10.51 -6.60
N ASN A 21 42.93 11.16 -7.63
CA ASN A 21 42.28 11.19 -8.95
C ASN A 21 42.45 9.81 -9.63
N PHE A 22 41.37 9.25 -10.16
CA PHE A 22 41.39 7.94 -10.81
C PHE A 22 40.53 7.89 -12.06
N GLN A 23 41.02 7.19 -13.09
CA GLN A 23 40.29 6.75 -14.29
C GLN A 23 41.02 5.55 -14.90
N GLY A 24 40.32 4.76 -15.72
CA GLY A 24 40.89 3.63 -16.45
C GLY A 24 40.73 2.27 -15.75
N GLY A 25 41.58 1.33 -16.13
CA GLY A 25 41.47 -0.08 -15.72
C GLY A 25 42.14 -0.43 -14.39
N ILE A 26 41.50 -1.30 -13.61
CA ILE A 26 42.06 -1.99 -12.46
C ILE A 26 42.52 -3.38 -12.91
N TYR A 27 43.81 -3.52 -13.19
CA TYR A 27 44.43 -4.72 -13.75
C TYR A 27 44.98 -5.70 -12.70
N ASN A 28 45.06 -5.26 -11.44
CA ASN A 28 45.52 -6.06 -10.29
C ASN A 28 44.54 -5.89 -9.14
N ASN A 29 44.52 -6.84 -8.21
CA ASN A 29 43.76 -6.68 -6.98
C ASN A 29 44.20 -5.39 -6.28
N THR A 30 43.23 -4.51 -6.03
CA THR A 30 43.48 -3.14 -5.57
C THR A 30 42.59 -2.86 -4.36
N THR A 31 43.13 -2.16 -3.38
CA THR A 31 42.36 -1.67 -2.23
C THR A 31 42.31 -0.16 -2.28
N TRP A 32 41.10 0.40 -2.23
CA TRP A 32 40.87 1.81 -2.02
C TRP A 32 40.76 2.07 -0.52
N THR A 33 41.67 2.88 0.01
CA THR A 33 41.87 3.05 1.46
C THR A 33 41.33 4.39 1.93
N VAL A 34 40.88 4.48 3.18
CA VAL A 34 40.40 5.75 3.77
C VAL A 34 41.49 6.83 3.72
N ALA A 35 42.76 6.45 3.92
CA ALA A 35 43.90 7.35 3.89
C ALA A 35 44.11 8.07 2.55
N ASN A 36 43.49 7.59 1.47
CA ASN A 36 43.59 8.12 0.10
C ASN A 36 42.22 8.63 -0.41
N SER A 37 41.25 8.77 0.49
CA SER A 37 39.91 9.27 0.20
C SER A 37 39.88 10.80 0.26
N PRO A 38 39.07 11.48 -0.58
CA PRO A 38 38.17 10.92 -1.60
C PRO A 38 38.91 10.38 -2.83
N TYR A 39 38.36 9.31 -3.41
CA TYR A 39 38.71 8.87 -4.76
C TYR A 39 37.88 9.68 -5.75
N HIS A 40 38.52 10.60 -6.46
CA HIS A 40 37.88 11.48 -7.41
C HIS A 40 37.95 10.86 -8.82
N ILE A 41 36.80 10.48 -9.37
CA ILE A 41 36.69 9.71 -10.60
C ILE A 41 36.45 10.66 -11.77
N THR A 42 37.48 10.88 -12.58
CA THR A 42 37.48 11.87 -13.68
C THR A 42 37.19 11.25 -15.05
N GLY A 43 36.86 9.96 -15.08
CA GLY A 43 36.62 9.18 -16.30
C GLY A 43 36.21 7.75 -15.95
N ASN A 44 35.84 6.95 -16.95
CA ASN A 44 35.37 5.58 -16.72
C ASN A 44 36.38 4.73 -15.95
N VAL A 45 35.86 3.93 -15.01
CA VAL A 45 36.64 2.96 -14.22
C VAL A 45 36.21 1.57 -14.61
N VAL A 46 37.17 0.68 -14.87
CA VAL A 46 36.88 -0.71 -15.24
C VAL A 46 37.63 -1.68 -14.34
N ILE A 47 36.91 -2.50 -13.58
CA ILE A 47 37.49 -3.63 -12.84
C ILE A 47 37.60 -4.80 -13.81
N PHE A 48 38.81 -5.20 -14.20
CA PHE A 48 39.02 -6.24 -15.22
C PHE A 48 38.60 -7.63 -14.71
N PRO A 49 38.27 -8.56 -15.64
CA PRO A 49 37.91 -9.94 -15.28
C PRO A 49 38.95 -10.62 -14.37
N GLY A 50 38.46 -11.32 -13.34
CA GLY A 50 39.29 -12.01 -12.35
C GLY A 50 40.06 -11.09 -11.38
N LYS A 51 39.86 -9.77 -11.43
CA LYS A 51 40.46 -8.80 -10.50
C LYS A 51 39.43 -8.30 -9.50
N THR A 52 39.90 -7.93 -8.32
CA THR A 52 39.05 -7.44 -7.23
C THR A 52 39.42 -6.00 -6.87
N LEU A 53 38.43 -5.12 -6.83
CA LEU A 53 38.52 -3.84 -6.13
C LEU A 53 37.87 -4.01 -4.75
N THR A 54 38.64 -3.80 -3.69
CA THR A 54 38.14 -3.70 -2.32
C THR A 54 38.12 -2.24 -1.89
N ILE A 55 37.01 -1.76 -1.36
CA ILE A 55 36.86 -0.39 -0.85
C ILE A 55 36.69 -0.47 0.66
N GLU A 56 37.58 0.19 1.40
CA GLU A 56 37.53 0.22 2.87
C GLU A 56 36.32 1.02 3.39
N PRO A 57 35.78 0.66 4.58
CA PRO A 57 34.75 1.46 5.25
C PRO A 57 35.14 2.94 5.38
N GLY A 58 34.20 3.86 5.11
CA GLY A 58 34.42 5.31 5.23
C GLY A 58 35.04 5.97 4.00
N VAL A 59 35.40 5.20 2.97
CA VAL A 59 35.87 5.77 1.70
C VAL A 59 34.72 6.47 0.97
N GLN A 60 35.02 7.67 0.47
CA GLN A 60 34.21 8.40 -0.50
C GLN A 60 34.77 8.22 -1.92
N VAL A 61 33.88 7.89 -2.85
CA VAL A 61 34.08 7.82 -4.29
C VAL A 61 33.22 8.92 -4.91
N VAL A 62 33.87 9.95 -5.43
CA VAL A 62 33.22 11.16 -5.96
C VAL A 62 33.45 11.22 -7.45
N VAL A 63 32.39 11.09 -8.25
CA VAL A 63 32.44 11.02 -9.71
C VAL A 63 32.20 12.40 -10.31
N ASP A 64 33.00 12.79 -11.30
CA ASP A 64 32.77 14.04 -12.03
C ASP A 64 31.37 14.05 -12.65
N ALA A 65 30.60 15.09 -12.33
CA ALA A 65 29.27 15.29 -12.89
C ALA A 65 29.36 15.57 -14.39
N ASP A 66 28.60 14.81 -15.17
CA ASP A 66 28.33 15.08 -16.56
C ASP A 66 26.84 15.40 -16.71
N SER A 67 26.53 16.64 -17.09
CA SER A 67 25.18 17.13 -17.31
C SER A 67 24.78 17.13 -18.80
N THR A 68 25.57 16.53 -19.69
CA THR A 68 25.30 16.47 -21.14
C THR A 68 24.32 15.33 -21.50
N PHE A 69 23.26 15.22 -20.71
CA PHE A 69 22.15 14.28 -20.86
C PHE A 69 21.73 14.22 -22.35
N ASN A 70 21.88 13.04 -22.98
CA ASN A 70 21.72 12.67 -24.41
C ASN A 70 22.99 12.39 -25.23
N ASN A 71 24.21 12.64 -24.71
CA ASN A 71 25.44 12.32 -25.44
C ASN A 71 26.03 10.93 -25.11
N GLY A 72 25.45 10.19 -24.15
CA GLY A 72 25.93 8.86 -23.75
C GLY A 72 27.29 8.85 -23.04
N ASN A 73 27.72 10.00 -22.50
CA ASN A 73 29.08 10.21 -21.97
C ASN A 73 29.21 10.04 -20.44
N PHE A 74 28.14 9.68 -19.74
CA PHE A 74 28.20 9.57 -18.28
C PHE A 74 29.33 8.63 -17.83
N ILE A 75 30.08 9.10 -16.85
CA ILE A 75 31.14 8.31 -16.22
C ILE A 75 30.51 7.14 -15.47
N SER A 76 31.05 5.95 -15.69
CA SER A 76 30.60 4.70 -15.08
C SER A 76 31.72 4.01 -14.29
N ILE A 77 31.33 3.26 -13.28
CA ILE A 77 32.16 2.25 -12.64
C ILE A 77 31.72 0.89 -13.19
N GLU A 78 32.45 0.37 -14.15
CA GLU A 78 32.16 -0.92 -14.78
C GLU A 78 32.87 -2.07 -14.07
N VAL A 79 32.09 -3.02 -13.57
CA VAL A 79 32.56 -4.22 -12.88
C VAL A 79 32.54 -5.37 -13.87
N ARG A 80 33.71 -5.86 -14.30
CA ARG A 80 33.87 -7.14 -15.04
C ARG A 80 34.51 -8.23 -14.17
N GLY A 81 35.15 -7.84 -13.07
CA GLY A 81 35.68 -8.71 -12.02
C GLY A 81 34.81 -8.65 -10.76
N ASN A 82 35.43 -8.39 -9.61
CA ASN A 82 34.72 -8.35 -8.32
C ASN A 82 34.81 -6.95 -7.68
N LEU A 83 33.68 -6.45 -7.19
CA LEU A 83 33.64 -5.24 -6.35
C LEU A 83 33.23 -5.62 -4.93
N VAL A 84 34.07 -5.32 -3.95
CA VAL A 84 33.81 -5.52 -2.53
C VAL A 84 33.78 -4.16 -1.84
N ALA A 85 32.61 -3.76 -1.33
CA ALA A 85 32.41 -2.48 -0.65
C ALA A 85 31.57 -2.69 0.62
N GLN A 86 32.22 -3.05 1.72
CA GLN A 86 31.58 -3.39 2.99
C GLN A 86 31.81 -2.24 3.98
N GLY A 87 30.88 -1.29 4.04
CA GLY A 87 30.93 -0.19 5.01
C GLY A 87 30.58 -0.63 6.43
N THR A 88 30.59 0.32 7.36
CA THR A 88 30.06 0.12 8.72
C THR A 88 29.10 1.27 9.06
N ILE A 89 28.22 1.08 10.05
CA ILE A 89 27.25 2.12 10.44
C ILE A 89 27.95 3.46 10.78
N ASN A 90 29.12 3.40 11.40
CA ASN A 90 29.89 4.58 11.79
C ASN A 90 30.78 5.13 10.67
N ALA A 91 30.99 4.36 9.60
CA ALA A 91 31.83 4.71 8.46
C ALA A 91 31.25 4.06 7.19
N PRO A 92 30.11 4.56 6.68
CA PRO A 92 29.54 4.06 5.44
C PRO A 92 30.45 4.43 4.27
N ILE A 93 30.45 3.61 3.21
CA ILE A 93 31.09 3.96 1.94
C ILE A 93 30.15 4.88 1.17
N ILE A 94 30.66 5.91 0.51
CA ILE A 94 29.83 6.88 -0.22
C ILE A 94 30.21 6.87 -1.70
N PHE A 95 29.25 6.58 -2.58
CA PHE A 95 29.32 6.80 -4.01
C PHE A 95 28.43 7.99 -4.36
N THR A 96 29.03 9.08 -4.84
CA THR A 96 28.33 10.34 -5.12
C THR A 96 28.92 11.04 -6.33
N SER A 97 28.28 12.12 -6.76
CA SER A 97 28.76 13.04 -7.79
C SER A 97 29.41 14.29 -7.20
N THR A 98 30.23 14.99 -7.99
CA THR A 98 30.72 16.35 -7.70
C THR A 98 29.60 17.40 -7.73
N ASP A 99 28.49 17.14 -8.42
CA ASP A 99 27.28 17.95 -8.39
C ASP A 99 26.13 17.13 -7.80
N ILE A 100 25.72 17.48 -6.59
CA ILE A 100 24.63 16.78 -5.88
C ILE A 100 23.26 17.44 -6.08
N PHE A 101 23.19 18.57 -6.79
CA PHE A 101 21.98 19.38 -6.91
C PHE A 101 21.29 19.24 -8.27
N SER A 102 22.04 18.95 -9.34
CA SER A 102 21.50 18.87 -10.71
C SER A 102 20.91 17.50 -11.09
N GLY A 103 20.40 16.75 -10.11
CA GLY A 103 19.81 15.42 -10.32
C GLY A 103 20.85 14.35 -10.62
N ALA A 104 20.56 13.46 -11.58
CA ALA A 104 21.44 12.36 -11.95
C ALA A 104 22.42 12.75 -13.06
N ASN A 105 23.70 12.58 -12.80
CA ASN A 105 24.78 13.14 -13.62
C ASN A 105 26.04 12.27 -13.65
N TRP A 106 25.93 11.00 -13.25
CA TRP A 106 26.89 9.95 -13.59
C TRP A 106 26.13 8.65 -13.84
N MET A 107 26.75 7.68 -14.50
CA MET A 107 26.01 6.50 -14.96
C MET A 107 25.62 5.60 -13.80
N GLY A 108 26.49 5.46 -12.81
CA GLY A 108 26.37 4.50 -11.71
C GLY A 108 27.31 3.31 -11.85
N ILE A 109 26.96 2.19 -11.20
CA ILE A 109 27.75 0.96 -11.17
C ILE A 109 27.17 -0.02 -12.20
N ASN A 110 27.97 -0.36 -13.20
CA ASN A 110 27.59 -1.25 -14.30
C ASN A 110 28.21 -2.65 -14.08
N VAL A 111 27.40 -3.63 -13.70
CA VAL A 111 27.82 -5.00 -13.42
C VAL A 111 27.71 -5.85 -14.68
N LYS A 112 28.86 -6.20 -15.27
CA LYS A 112 28.97 -7.01 -16.50
C LYS A 112 28.95 -8.50 -16.16
N LYS A 113 27.77 -9.01 -15.79
CA LYS A 113 27.56 -10.42 -15.44
C LYS A 113 27.88 -11.37 -16.57
N THR A 114 27.65 -10.95 -17.81
CA THR A 114 28.08 -11.70 -19.01
C THR A 114 29.59 -11.98 -19.05
N GLN A 115 30.38 -11.28 -18.22
CA GLN A 115 31.82 -11.46 -18.06
C GLN A 115 32.23 -12.05 -16.70
N GLY A 116 31.26 -12.56 -15.93
CA GLY A 116 31.50 -13.16 -14.61
C GLY A 116 31.63 -12.15 -13.47
N ALA A 117 31.10 -10.94 -13.63
CA ALA A 117 31.18 -9.92 -12.60
C ALA A 117 30.39 -10.28 -11.34
N THR A 118 30.93 -9.95 -10.17
CA THR A 118 30.22 -10.07 -8.89
C THR A 118 30.35 -8.80 -8.06
N ILE A 119 29.34 -8.53 -7.24
CA ILE A 119 29.35 -7.45 -6.26
C ILE A 119 29.03 -7.99 -4.87
N SER A 120 29.69 -7.44 -3.86
CA SER A 120 29.40 -7.67 -2.45
C SER A 120 29.45 -6.33 -1.73
N MET A 121 28.29 -5.74 -1.47
CA MET A 121 28.19 -4.36 -1.01
C MET A 121 27.14 -4.20 0.10
N ASN A 122 27.54 -3.65 1.24
CA ASN A 122 26.63 -3.31 2.35
C ASN A 122 27.04 -1.99 2.99
N THR A 123 26.07 -1.35 3.66
CA THR A 123 26.27 -0.13 4.45
C THR A 123 26.99 0.95 3.65
N PHE A 124 26.41 1.29 2.51
CA PHE A 124 26.91 2.33 1.62
C PHE A 124 25.78 3.28 1.20
N HIS A 125 26.18 4.48 0.79
CA HIS A 125 25.29 5.46 0.17
C HIS A 125 25.60 5.52 -1.31
N LEU A 126 24.56 5.54 -2.14
CA LEU A 126 24.69 5.70 -3.59
C LEU A 126 23.71 6.76 -4.08
N THR A 127 24.26 7.85 -4.64
CA THR A 127 23.47 9.03 -4.97
C THR A 127 23.75 9.60 -6.36
N ASN A 128 22.79 10.37 -6.88
CA ASN A 128 22.92 11.19 -8.09
C ASN A 128 23.29 10.40 -9.36
N SER A 129 22.98 9.10 -9.41
CA SER A 129 23.27 8.26 -10.57
C SER A 129 22.07 8.12 -11.50
N PHE A 130 22.33 7.89 -12.78
CA PHE A 130 21.29 7.54 -13.74
C PHE A 130 20.80 6.10 -13.50
N TYR A 131 21.73 5.14 -13.44
CA TYR A 131 21.49 3.76 -13.04
C TYR A 131 22.35 3.38 -11.84
N GLY A 132 21.81 3.40 -10.62
CA GLY A 132 22.60 3.17 -9.42
C GLY A 132 23.40 1.88 -9.46
N ILE A 133 22.71 0.77 -9.63
CA ILE A 133 23.30 -0.53 -9.94
C ILE A 133 22.53 -1.14 -11.11
N TYR A 134 23.22 -1.22 -12.25
CA TYR A 134 22.73 -1.88 -13.47
C TYR A 134 23.46 -3.19 -13.67
N ALA A 135 22.77 -4.21 -14.19
CA ALA A 135 23.43 -5.41 -14.67
C ALA A 135 22.93 -5.82 -16.05
N ASP A 136 23.85 -6.33 -16.88
CA ASP A 136 23.58 -6.65 -18.28
C ASP A 136 22.94 -8.02 -18.51
N ASP A 137 22.76 -8.84 -17.49
CA ASP A 137 22.14 -10.16 -17.59
C ASP A 137 21.43 -10.59 -16.29
N ALA A 138 20.66 -11.67 -16.38
CA ALA A 138 20.12 -12.39 -15.23
C ALA A 138 21.06 -13.51 -14.77
N ASP A 139 21.16 -13.74 -13.46
CA ASP A 139 22.03 -14.77 -12.89
C ASP A 139 21.32 -15.69 -11.87
N GLY A 140 20.12 -15.32 -11.42
CA GLY A 140 19.44 -16.03 -10.34
C GLY A 140 20.19 -16.01 -9.01
N ILE A 141 21.18 -15.13 -8.84
CA ILE A 141 21.96 -14.98 -7.61
C ILE A 141 21.23 -14.03 -6.67
N GLN A 142 21.35 -14.28 -5.36
CA GLN A 142 20.88 -13.38 -4.33
C GLN A 142 21.96 -12.37 -3.92
N TYR A 143 21.62 -11.09 -3.99
CA TYR A 143 22.43 -9.97 -3.52
C TYR A 143 21.77 -9.38 -2.27
N ASN A 144 22.52 -9.32 -1.18
CA ASN A 144 22.06 -8.74 0.08
C ASN A 144 22.59 -7.31 0.20
N PHE A 145 21.71 -6.40 0.60
CA PHE A 145 22.00 -5.01 0.88
C PHE A 145 21.46 -4.66 2.26
N GLU A 146 22.37 -4.39 3.18
CA GLU A 146 22.05 -4.07 4.57
C GLU A 146 22.50 -2.64 4.93
N ASN A 147 21.59 -1.87 5.52
CA ASN A 147 21.85 -0.50 5.99
C ASN A 147 22.31 0.46 4.87
N CYS A 148 21.80 0.27 3.66
CA CYS A 148 22.18 1.09 2.50
C CYS A 148 21.22 2.28 2.31
N ILE A 149 21.76 3.37 1.76
CA ILE A 149 20.97 4.55 1.39
C ILE A 149 21.10 4.77 -0.12
N PHE A 150 19.96 4.77 -0.80
CA PHE A 150 19.83 5.04 -2.23
C PHE A 150 19.01 6.30 -2.44
N LYS A 151 19.64 7.33 -3.00
CA LYS A 151 19.04 8.65 -2.97
C LYS A 151 19.30 9.49 -4.21
N ASP A 152 18.29 10.20 -4.70
CA ASP A 152 18.41 11.10 -5.84
C ASP A 152 18.91 10.39 -7.14
N ASN A 153 18.59 9.11 -7.32
CA ASN A 153 18.93 8.34 -8.53
C ASN A 153 17.76 8.28 -9.52
N GLN A 154 18.00 8.18 -10.83
CA GLN A 154 16.88 7.99 -11.78
C GLN A 154 16.33 6.57 -11.71
N TYR A 155 17.19 5.56 -11.76
CA TYR A 155 16.85 4.16 -11.54
C TYR A 155 17.86 3.60 -10.54
N THR A 156 17.42 3.20 -9.35
CA THR A 156 18.37 2.71 -8.34
C THR A 156 18.88 1.33 -8.69
N PHE A 157 17.98 0.41 -9.04
CA PHE A 157 18.33 -0.93 -9.47
C PHE A 157 17.64 -1.27 -10.79
N GLN A 158 18.45 -1.68 -11.76
CA GLN A 158 18.00 -2.33 -12.98
C GLN A 158 18.85 -3.58 -13.20
N MET A 159 18.56 -4.61 -12.42
CA MET A 159 19.28 -5.88 -12.41
C MET A 159 18.29 -7.02 -12.21
N ASN A 160 18.34 -8.02 -13.09
CA ASN A 160 17.47 -9.20 -13.04
C ASN A 160 18.08 -10.28 -12.13
N SER A 161 17.98 -10.08 -10.82
CA SER A 161 18.52 -10.95 -9.76
C SER A 161 17.57 -11.05 -8.57
N PHE A 162 17.89 -11.89 -7.58
CA PHE A 162 17.22 -11.80 -6.29
C PHE A 162 17.88 -10.69 -5.46
N LEU A 163 17.12 -9.65 -5.13
CA LEU A 163 17.59 -8.50 -4.35
C LEU A 163 16.97 -8.58 -2.95
N ASN A 164 17.80 -8.66 -1.93
CA ASN A 164 17.36 -8.66 -0.55
C ASN A 164 17.80 -7.36 0.14
N PHE A 165 16.84 -6.55 0.56
CA PHE A 165 17.05 -5.29 1.24
C PHE A 165 16.64 -5.41 2.71
N ASN A 166 17.54 -5.07 3.61
CA ASN A 166 17.25 -4.98 5.04
C ASN A 166 17.73 -3.65 5.61
N ASN A 167 16.83 -2.93 6.28
CA ASN A 167 17.11 -1.61 6.87
C ASN A 167 17.67 -0.60 5.85
N CYS A 168 17.13 -0.61 4.63
CA CYS A 168 17.55 0.28 3.55
C CYS A 168 16.61 1.48 3.39
N ILE A 169 17.17 2.60 2.92
CA ILE A 169 16.42 3.81 2.62
C ILE A 169 16.50 4.09 1.11
N PHE A 170 15.35 4.23 0.48
CA PHE A 170 15.19 4.71 -0.89
C PHE A 170 14.47 6.04 -0.86
N GLN A 171 15.18 7.12 -1.21
CA GLN A 171 14.63 8.47 -1.12
C GLN A 171 14.79 9.26 -2.42
N ARG A 172 13.71 9.91 -2.89
CA ARG A 172 13.75 10.81 -4.05
C ARG A 172 14.35 10.20 -5.32
N ASN A 173 14.15 8.90 -5.51
CA ASN A 173 14.55 8.24 -6.74
C ASN A 173 13.42 8.36 -7.77
N GLY A 174 13.78 8.38 -9.05
CA GLY A 174 12.81 8.21 -10.13
C GLY A 174 12.14 6.84 -10.04
N VAL A 175 12.96 5.79 -10.00
CA VAL A 175 12.53 4.41 -9.77
C VAL A 175 13.46 3.74 -8.76
N GLY A 176 12.89 3.09 -7.74
CA GLY A 176 13.64 2.25 -6.81
C GLY A 176 14.20 1.02 -7.52
N VAL A 177 13.33 0.06 -7.83
CA VAL A 177 13.72 -1.17 -8.54
C VAL A 177 12.85 -1.34 -9.79
N ALA A 178 13.51 -1.44 -10.94
CA ALA A 178 12.90 -1.75 -12.22
C ALA A 178 13.47 -3.07 -12.76
N MET A 179 12.65 -4.12 -12.85
CA MET A 179 13.06 -5.42 -13.39
C MET A 179 12.27 -5.72 -14.64
N GLN A 180 12.98 -5.98 -15.75
CA GLN A 180 12.41 -6.04 -17.11
C GLN A 180 12.40 -7.46 -17.71
N LEU A 181 13.04 -8.46 -17.08
CA LEU A 181 13.14 -9.83 -17.62
C LEU A 181 12.35 -10.87 -16.80
N VAL A 182 12.43 -12.14 -17.20
CA VAL A 182 11.59 -13.26 -16.70
C VAL A 182 12.12 -13.90 -15.39
N SER A 183 13.18 -13.38 -14.77
CA SER A 183 13.79 -13.98 -13.57
C SER A 183 14.42 -12.96 -12.61
N GLY A 184 14.55 -13.35 -11.34
CA GLY A 184 14.90 -12.48 -10.21
C GLY A 184 13.67 -12.12 -9.38
N GLY A 185 13.84 -11.52 -8.20
CA GLY A 185 12.75 -11.14 -7.29
C GLY A 185 13.26 -10.18 -6.21
N VAL A 186 12.36 -9.61 -5.42
CA VAL A 186 12.72 -8.64 -4.39
C VAL A 186 12.19 -9.08 -3.04
N THR A 187 13.06 -9.09 -2.04
CA THR A 187 12.69 -9.15 -0.62
C THR A 187 13.12 -7.86 0.04
N ALA A 188 12.21 -7.18 0.73
CA ALA A 188 12.47 -5.96 1.47
C ALA A 188 11.92 -6.05 2.89
N SER A 189 12.76 -5.76 3.88
CA SER A 189 12.38 -5.78 5.29
C SER A 189 12.96 -4.57 6.02
N ASN A 190 12.17 -3.96 6.92
CA ASN A 190 12.60 -2.80 7.70
C ASN A 190 13.04 -1.61 6.84
N CYS A 191 12.50 -1.49 5.61
CA CYS A 191 12.93 -0.48 4.65
C CYS A 191 12.03 0.76 4.69
N THR A 192 12.61 1.89 4.31
CA THR A 192 11.87 3.15 4.10
C THR A 192 11.97 3.58 2.63
N PHE A 193 10.83 3.78 2.01
CA PHE A 193 10.70 4.28 0.64
C PHE A 193 9.95 5.61 0.67
N SER A 194 10.67 6.71 0.46
CA SER A 194 10.14 8.07 0.61
C SER A 194 10.36 8.96 -0.60
N ASP A 195 9.35 9.75 -0.95
CA ASP A 195 9.45 10.80 -1.97
C ASP A 195 9.90 10.29 -3.36
N ASN A 196 9.69 9.00 -3.67
CA ASN A 196 10.07 8.44 -4.97
C ASN A 196 8.94 8.62 -5.98
N PHE A 197 9.29 8.72 -7.27
CA PHE A 197 8.28 8.70 -8.32
C PHE A 197 7.68 7.29 -8.52
N CYS A 198 8.51 6.25 -8.47
CA CYS A 198 8.09 4.85 -8.41
C CYS A 198 9.01 4.05 -7.48
N VAL A 199 8.48 3.20 -6.60
CA VAL A 199 9.34 2.37 -5.74
C VAL A 199 9.66 1.05 -6.41
N PHE A 200 8.64 0.26 -6.73
CA PHE A 200 8.77 -1.06 -7.35
C PHE A 200 7.97 -1.15 -8.63
N THR A 201 8.66 -1.51 -9.71
CA THR A 201 8.06 -1.99 -10.96
C THR A 201 8.84 -3.22 -11.41
N THR A 202 8.44 -4.37 -10.88
CA THR A 202 9.18 -5.62 -11.01
C THR A 202 8.27 -6.69 -11.61
N LEU A 203 8.32 -6.83 -12.93
CA LEU A 203 7.56 -7.84 -13.67
C LEU A 203 8.09 -9.28 -13.42
N ALA A 204 9.23 -9.40 -12.72
CA ALA A 204 9.97 -10.64 -12.49
C ALA A 204 9.80 -11.14 -11.04
N SER A 205 9.04 -12.23 -10.85
CA SER A 205 8.84 -13.03 -9.63
C SER A 205 8.41 -12.29 -8.35
N PRO A 206 8.01 -12.98 -7.25
CA PRO A 206 7.23 -12.34 -6.21
C PRO A 206 8.03 -11.29 -5.46
N LEU A 207 7.42 -10.13 -5.30
CA LEU A 207 7.82 -9.08 -4.39
C LEU A 207 7.38 -9.49 -2.98
N GLN A 208 8.32 -9.57 -2.04
CA GLN A 208 8.05 -9.83 -0.64
C GLN A 208 8.47 -8.61 0.18
N VAL A 209 7.50 -7.93 0.80
CA VAL A 209 7.77 -6.75 1.64
C VAL A 209 7.21 -6.96 3.03
N THR A 210 8.04 -6.71 4.04
CA THR A 210 7.67 -6.82 5.45
C THR A 210 8.14 -5.61 6.25
N ASN A 211 7.38 -5.21 7.26
CA ASN A 211 7.77 -4.19 8.24
C ASN A 211 8.39 -2.93 7.61
N SER A 212 7.81 -2.44 6.51
CA SER A 212 8.39 -1.36 5.70
C SER A 212 7.41 -0.22 5.53
N THR A 213 7.94 0.99 5.32
CA THR A 213 7.13 2.21 5.17
C THR A 213 7.33 2.81 3.78
N PHE A 214 6.21 3.09 3.10
CA PHE A 214 6.13 3.79 1.84
C PHE A 214 5.44 5.13 2.09
N SER A 215 6.16 6.25 1.92
CA SER A 215 5.63 7.58 2.21
C SER A 215 5.85 8.60 1.10
N ASN A 216 4.85 9.43 0.82
CA ASN A 216 4.94 10.54 -0.13
C ASN A 216 5.43 10.13 -1.53
N ASN A 217 5.23 8.88 -1.94
CA ASN A 217 5.60 8.43 -3.28
C ASN A 217 4.46 8.73 -4.25
N VAL A 218 4.80 8.97 -5.51
CA VAL A 218 3.77 9.05 -6.57
C VAL A 218 3.22 7.65 -6.82
N ASN A 219 4.09 6.65 -7.00
CA ASN A 219 3.70 5.25 -7.13
C ASN A 219 4.53 4.37 -6.20
N THR A 220 3.90 3.51 -5.41
CA THR A 220 4.67 2.56 -4.57
C THR A 220 4.94 1.26 -5.32
N ILE A 221 3.91 0.52 -5.72
CA ILE A 221 4.06 -0.82 -6.32
C ILE A 221 3.19 -0.90 -7.57
N ILE A 222 3.81 -1.14 -8.71
CA ILE A 222 3.15 -1.25 -10.02
C ILE A 222 3.48 -2.57 -10.68
N GLN A 223 2.47 -3.28 -11.21
CA GLN A 223 2.64 -4.48 -12.05
C GLN A 223 3.45 -5.59 -11.38
N CYS A 224 3.27 -5.75 -10.07
CA CYS A 224 3.91 -6.78 -9.27
C CYS A 224 2.89 -7.84 -8.83
N SER A 225 3.42 -8.93 -8.26
CA SER A 225 2.69 -9.94 -7.48
C SER A 225 3.55 -10.32 -6.27
N GLY A 226 2.98 -10.97 -5.25
CA GLY A 226 3.75 -11.48 -4.12
C GLY A 226 3.07 -11.28 -2.76
N THR A 227 3.83 -10.85 -1.76
CA THR A 227 3.36 -10.74 -0.38
C THR A 227 3.75 -9.40 0.24
N ILE A 228 2.80 -8.77 0.92
CA ILE A 228 3.00 -7.56 1.70
C ILE A 228 2.45 -7.82 3.09
N ASP A 229 3.28 -7.66 4.12
CA ASP A 229 2.87 -7.86 5.50
C ASP A 229 3.42 -6.78 6.43
N SER A 230 2.60 -6.32 7.37
CA SER A 230 3.05 -5.36 8.41
C SER A 230 3.64 -4.06 7.81
N CYS A 231 3.07 -3.56 6.71
CA CYS A 231 3.60 -2.39 6.00
C CYS A 231 2.71 -1.16 6.14
N ASN A 232 3.32 0.03 6.03
CA ASN A 232 2.63 1.32 6.12
C ASN A 232 2.73 2.05 4.79
N PHE A 233 1.59 2.40 4.19
CA PHE A 233 1.48 3.20 2.96
C PHE A 233 0.84 4.54 3.29
N LEU A 234 1.65 5.60 3.37
CA LEU A 234 1.26 6.90 3.93
C LEU A 234 1.39 8.02 2.90
N ASN A 235 0.33 8.79 2.66
CA ASN A 235 0.36 9.98 1.82
C ASN A 235 0.92 9.75 0.40
N ASN A 236 0.76 8.55 -0.15
CA ASN A 236 1.17 8.27 -1.52
C ASN A 236 0.05 8.70 -2.48
N GLU A 237 0.39 9.08 -3.70
CA GLU A 237 -0.66 9.25 -4.72
C GLU A 237 -1.27 7.87 -5.01
N ASN A 238 -0.44 6.89 -5.33
CA ASN A 238 -0.88 5.53 -5.56
C ASN A 238 -0.12 4.54 -4.68
N GLY A 239 -0.84 3.80 -3.82
CA GLY A 239 -0.30 2.65 -3.11
C GLY A 239 0.04 1.52 -4.08
N LEU A 240 -0.88 0.60 -4.33
CA LEU A 240 -0.69 -0.50 -5.30
C LEU A 240 -1.53 -0.27 -6.55
N VAL A 241 -0.95 -0.49 -7.74
CA VAL A 241 -1.64 -0.31 -9.03
C VAL A 241 -1.32 -1.44 -10.02
N ASP A 242 -2.34 -1.88 -10.74
CA ASP A 242 -2.25 -2.91 -11.79
C ASP A 242 -1.57 -4.19 -11.28
N VAL A 243 -2.00 -4.62 -10.12
CA VAL A 243 -1.41 -5.74 -9.38
C VAL A 243 -2.31 -6.98 -9.43
N GLY A 244 -1.70 -8.16 -9.39
CA GLY A 244 -2.45 -9.42 -9.36
C GLY A 244 -1.76 -10.48 -8.53
N GLY A 245 -2.52 -11.37 -7.89
CA GLY A 245 -1.95 -12.48 -7.12
C GLY A 245 -1.19 -12.05 -5.87
N PHE A 246 -1.56 -10.94 -5.23
CA PHE A 246 -0.96 -10.55 -3.96
C PHE A 246 -1.65 -11.22 -2.77
N THR A 247 -0.87 -11.50 -1.73
CA THR A 247 -1.36 -11.67 -0.36
C THR A 247 -0.93 -10.44 0.45
N ILE A 248 -1.89 -9.68 0.97
CA ILE A 248 -1.66 -8.44 1.72
C ILE A 248 -2.25 -8.62 3.10
N SER A 249 -1.43 -8.46 4.14
CA SER A 249 -1.87 -8.63 5.52
C SER A 249 -1.31 -7.61 6.49
N ASN A 250 -2.04 -7.35 7.58
CA ASN A 250 -1.57 -6.56 8.73
C ASN A 250 -1.01 -5.18 8.34
N SER A 251 -1.52 -4.59 7.27
CA SER A 251 -0.92 -3.40 6.63
C SER A 251 -1.89 -2.23 6.65
N GLN A 252 -1.33 -1.03 6.63
CA GLN A 252 -2.07 0.22 6.75
C GLN A 252 -1.92 1.08 5.50
N PHE A 253 -3.02 1.65 5.03
CA PHE A 253 -3.09 2.56 3.88
C PHE A 253 -3.77 3.85 4.34
N TYR A 254 -2.97 4.89 4.58
CA TYR A 254 -3.45 6.15 5.15
C TYR A 254 -3.19 7.33 4.23
N SER A 255 -4.23 8.14 4.02
CA SER A 255 -4.14 9.43 3.30
C SER A 255 -3.58 9.32 1.89
N ASN A 256 -3.72 8.16 1.24
CA ASN A 256 -3.32 7.99 -0.15
C ASN A 256 -4.40 8.51 -1.08
N MET A 257 -4.06 9.00 -2.28
CA MET A 257 -5.13 9.31 -3.26
C MET A 257 -5.87 8.02 -3.64
N THR A 258 -5.14 6.94 -3.90
CA THR A 258 -5.70 5.59 -4.00
C THR A 258 -4.86 4.60 -3.18
N GLY A 259 -5.50 3.82 -2.31
CA GLY A 259 -4.85 2.77 -1.52
C GLY A 259 -4.39 1.61 -2.41
N ILE A 260 -5.35 0.84 -2.94
CA ILE A 260 -5.08 -0.26 -3.88
C ILE A 260 -6.02 -0.15 -5.08
N SER A 261 -5.47 -0.21 -6.29
CA SER A 261 -6.21 -0.08 -7.54
C SER A 261 -5.95 -1.21 -8.53
N ASN A 262 -6.97 -1.52 -9.34
CA ASN A 262 -6.91 -2.48 -10.44
C ASN A 262 -6.37 -3.84 -10.00
N ILE A 263 -6.79 -4.30 -8.82
CA ILE A 263 -6.33 -5.56 -8.25
C ILE A 263 -7.20 -6.74 -8.68
N SER A 264 -6.60 -7.89 -8.95
CA SER A 264 -7.31 -9.14 -9.22
C SER A 264 -6.62 -10.34 -8.56
N GLY A 265 -7.36 -11.42 -8.31
CA GLY A 265 -6.80 -12.68 -7.81
C GLY A 265 -6.04 -12.57 -6.48
N SER A 266 -6.37 -11.59 -5.63
CA SER A 266 -5.57 -11.23 -4.46
C SER A 266 -6.34 -11.39 -3.16
N SER A 267 -5.63 -11.68 -2.07
CA SER A 267 -6.18 -11.76 -0.72
C SER A 267 -5.70 -10.59 0.12
N ILE A 268 -6.64 -9.84 0.70
CA ILE A 268 -6.39 -8.69 1.58
C ILE A 268 -7.02 -9.02 2.94
N ALA A 269 -6.22 -9.01 4.02
CA ALA A 269 -6.70 -9.41 5.34
C ALA A 269 -6.10 -8.60 6.49
N ASN A 270 -6.89 -8.26 7.50
CA ASN A 270 -6.41 -7.51 8.68
C ASN A 270 -5.73 -6.18 8.30
N CYS A 271 -6.24 -5.51 7.27
CA CYS A 271 -5.70 -4.25 6.80
C CYS A 271 -6.57 -3.08 7.25
N ASP A 272 -5.96 -1.91 7.35
CA ASP A 272 -6.63 -0.68 7.74
C ASP A 272 -6.46 0.38 6.66
N PHE A 273 -7.57 0.86 6.11
CA PHE A 273 -7.62 1.86 5.06
C PHE A 273 -8.35 3.09 5.59
N ALA A 274 -7.64 4.19 5.76
CA ALA A 274 -8.27 5.43 6.20
C ALA A 274 -7.81 6.69 5.50
N PHE A 275 -8.72 7.66 5.41
CA PHE A 275 -8.46 8.97 4.81
C PHE A 275 -8.01 8.93 3.34
N ASN A 276 -8.19 7.81 2.64
CA ASN A 276 -7.81 7.70 1.24
C ASN A 276 -8.88 8.34 0.36
N GLY A 277 -8.51 8.75 -0.86
CA GLY A 277 -9.50 9.08 -1.88
C GLY A 277 -10.33 7.84 -2.20
N VAL A 278 -9.72 6.80 -2.75
CA VAL A 278 -10.34 5.47 -2.85
C VAL A 278 -9.49 4.48 -2.07
N ALA A 279 -10.09 3.78 -1.10
CA ALA A 279 -9.38 2.76 -0.32
C ALA A 279 -9.04 1.54 -1.19
N LEU A 280 -10.05 0.93 -1.82
CA LEU A 280 -9.88 -0.26 -2.67
C LEU A 280 -10.65 -0.13 -4.00
N ARG A 281 -10.01 -0.43 -5.13
CA ARG A 281 -10.69 -0.74 -6.40
C ARG A 281 -10.51 -2.21 -6.74
N LEU A 282 -11.55 -3.02 -6.51
CA LEU A 282 -11.50 -4.48 -6.54
C LEU A 282 -11.99 -5.06 -7.88
N GLY A 283 -11.08 -5.75 -8.57
CA GLY A 283 -11.40 -6.60 -9.72
C GLY A 283 -11.77 -8.03 -9.30
N ASP A 284 -11.77 -8.93 -10.29
CA ASP A 284 -12.18 -10.33 -10.11
C ASP A 284 -11.29 -11.11 -9.14
N ALA A 285 -11.89 -12.13 -8.52
CA ALA A 285 -11.21 -13.11 -7.66
C ALA A 285 -10.42 -12.49 -6.49
N CYS A 286 -10.89 -11.36 -5.95
CA CYS A 286 -10.31 -10.75 -4.75
C CYS A 286 -11.07 -11.17 -3.49
N ALA A 287 -10.34 -11.45 -2.42
CA ALA A 287 -10.87 -11.62 -1.07
C ALA A 287 -10.45 -10.43 -0.20
N VAL A 288 -11.39 -9.86 0.54
CA VAL A 288 -11.12 -8.80 1.52
C VAL A 288 -11.76 -9.21 2.84
N THR A 289 -10.94 -9.40 3.87
CA THR A 289 -11.42 -9.93 5.16
C THR A 289 -10.86 -9.21 6.37
N ASN A 290 -11.64 -9.15 7.45
CA ASN A 290 -11.22 -8.65 8.76
C ASN A 290 -10.53 -7.27 8.68
N SER A 291 -10.92 -6.44 7.71
CA SER A 291 -10.28 -5.17 7.41
C SER A 291 -11.19 -4.01 7.78
N THR A 292 -10.58 -2.87 8.10
CA THR A 292 -11.27 -1.63 8.44
C THR A 292 -11.07 -0.64 7.29
N LEU A 293 -12.16 -0.04 6.83
CA LEU A 293 -12.19 0.91 5.73
C LEU A 293 -12.99 2.14 6.17
N THR A 294 -12.30 3.14 6.70
CA THR A 294 -12.94 4.28 7.37
C THR A 294 -12.48 5.64 6.88
N GLU A 295 -13.38 6.61 6.85
CA GLU A 295 -13.04 8.00 6.51
C GLU A 295 -12.37 8.19 5.14
N ASN A 296 -12.56 7.24 4.21
CA ASN A 296 -12.14 7.40 2.82
C ASN A 296 -13.19 8.20 2.04
N THR A 297 -12.87 8.72 0.86
CA THR A 297 -13.93 9.23 -0.04
C THR A 297 -14.81 8.06 -0.49
N VAL A 298 -14.18 7.01 -1.03
CA VAL A 298 -14.84 5.74 -1.35
C VAL A 298 -14.13 4.59 -0.62
N GLY A 299 -14.88 3.78 0.12
CA GLY A 299 -14.36 2.58 0.79
C GLY A 299 -13.94 1.51 -0.22
N ILE A 300 -14.91 0.95 -0.94
CA ILE A 300 -14.66 -0.07 -1.97
C ILE A 300 -15.34 0.34 -3.27
N ALA A 301 -14.58 0.48 -4.35
CA ALA A 301 -15.10 0.57 -5.70
C ALA A 301 -14.96 -0.79 -6.40
N VAL A 302 -16.07 -1.36 -6.84
CA VAL A 302 -16.13 -2.72 -7.39
C VAL A 302 -16.06 -2.65 -8.91
N THR A 303 -15.01 -3.22 -9.49
CA THR A 303 -14.81 -3.32 -10.95
C THR A 303 -14.87 -4.76 -11.45
N GLY A 304 -14.80 -5.75 -10.57
CA GLY A 304 -14.92 -7.18 -10.87
C GLY A 304 -16.37 -7.68 -10.94
N ASN A 305 -16.56 -8.83 -11.58
CA ASN A 305 -17.84 -9.51 -11.77
C ASN A 305 -18.30 -10.31 -10.54
N ASN A 306 -17.47 -10.47 -9.51
CA ASN A 306 -17.81 -11.18 -8.28
C ASN A 306 -16.98 -10.66 -7.09
N ILE A 307 -17.66 -10.28 -6.00
CA ILE A 307 -17.06 -9.82 -4.75
C ILE A 307 -17.53 -10.59 -3.51
N ASN A 308 -18.05 -11.81 -3.67
CA ASN A 308 -18.62 -12.61 -2.58
C ASN A 308 -17.61 -12.97 -1.46
N GLN A 309 -16.32 -12.66 -1.67
CA GLN A 309 -15.25 -12.85 -0.70
C GLN A 309 -14.87 -11.56 0.05
N VAL A 310 -15.65 -10.49 -0.10
CA VAL A 310 -15.59 -9.28 0.74
C VAL A 310 -16.46 -9.53 1.97
N VAL A 311 -15.86 -10.01 3.05
CA VAL A 311 -16.57 -10.48 4.26
C VAL A 311 -15.85 -10.11 5.54
N ASN A 312 -16.58 -9.96 6.64
CA ASN A 312 -16.10 -9.59 7.97
C ASN A 312 -15.30 -8.27 8.00
N ASN A 313 -15.69 -7.29 7.19
CA ASN A 313 -15.05 -5.97 7.20
C ASN A 313 -15.92 -4.93 7.91
N GLN A 314 -15.27 -3.89 8.43
CA GLN A 314 -15.89 -2.69 8.95
C GLN A 314 -15.70 -1.56 7.93
N ILE A 315 -16.76 -1.17 7.23
CA ILE A 315 -16.73 -0.20 6.12
C ILE A 315 -17.60 0.99 6.50
N CYS A 316 -17.01 1.99 7.14
CA CYS A 316 -17.77 2.97 7.92
C CYS A 316 -17.30 4.39 7.70
N ASN A 317 -18.19 5.38 7.86
CA ASN A 317 -17.86 6.80 7.84
C ASN A 317 -17.07 7.25 6.60
N ASN A 318 -17.21 6.57 5.46
CA ASN A 318 -16.65 7.04 4.20
C ASN A 318 -17.51 8.22 3.72
N THR A 319 -16.88 9.21 3.08
CA THR A 319 -17.50 10.53 2.90
C THR A 319 -18.36 10.63 1.64
N GLN A 320 -18.17 9.75 0.65
CA GLN A 320 -19.02 9.64 -0.53
C GLN A 320 -19.77 8.31 -0.55
N TYR A 321 -19.06 7.18 -0.60
CA TYR A 321 -19.68 5.84 -0.60
C TYR A 321 -18.86 4.86 0.24
N ASN A 322 -19.57 3.99 0.97
CA ASN A 322 -18.96 2.82 1.60
C ASN A 322 -18.59 1.79 0.53
N ILE A 323 -19.53 1.48 -0.37
CA ILE A 323 -19.28 0.63 -1.54
C ILE A 323 -19.91 1.28 -2.78
N GLU A 324 -19.13 1.35 -3.86
CA GLU A 324 -19.55 1.80 -5.18
C GLU A 324 -19.52 0.61 -6.15
N ASN A 325 -20.69 0.21 -6.67
CA ASN A 325 -20.76 -0.82 -7.70
C ASN A 325 -20.56 -0.21 -9.08
N LEU A 326 -19.37 -0.39 -9.69
CA LEU A 326 -19.10 0.09 -11.04
C LEU A 326 -19.47 -0.91 -12.13
N THR A 327 -20.14 -2.01 -11.78
CA THR A 327 -20.55 -3.09 -12.68
C THR A 327 -22.07 -3.19 -12.82
N ASP A 328 -22.53 -3.96 -13.80
CA ASP A 328 -23.94 -4.35 -14.00
C ASP A 328 -24.32 -5.62 -13.21
N LYS A 329 -23.43 -6.11 -12.34
CA LYS A 329 -23.59 -7.37 -11.59
C LYS A 329 -24.13 -7.10 -10.20
N ASN A 330 -25.02 -8.00 -9.76
CA ASN A 330 -25.63 -7.94 -8.45
C ASN A 330 -24.81 -8.73 -7.44
N PHE A 331 -24.72 -8.26 -6.20
CA PHE A 331 -23.89 -8.86 -5.16
C PHE A 331 -24.59 -8.93 -3.80
N SER A 332 -24.14 -9.86 -2.97
CA SER A 332 -24.40 -9.84 -1.53
C SER A 332 -23.16 -9.38 -0.78
N ILE A 333 -23.29 -8.27 -0.05
CA ILE A 333 -22.26 -7.67 0.81
C ILE A 333 -22.68 -7.74 2.29
N ASN A 334 -23.62 -8.63 2.60
CA ASN A 334 -24.26 -8.79 3.89
C ASN A 334 -23.33 -9.21 5.04
N ALA A 335 -22.14 -9.73 4.74
CA ALA A 335 -21.15 -10.09 5.74
C ALA A 335 -20.24 -8.91 6.15
N ASN A 336 -20.64 -7.66 5.94
CA ASN A 336 -19.86 -6.48 6.29
C ASN A 336 -20.67 -5.52 7.16
N CYS A 337 -20.01 -4.90 8.14
CA CYS A 337 -20.62 -3.88 9.00
C CYS A 337 -20.42 -2.48 8.42
N PHE A 338 -21.50 -1.70 8.34
CA PHE A 338 -21.48 -0.31 7.87
C PHE A 338 -21.51 0.75 8.99
N CYS A 339 -21.42 0.30 10.26
CA CYS A 339 -21.49 1.13 11.47
C CYS A 339 -22.71 2.04 11.56
N GLU A 340 -23.83 1.63 10.97
CA GLU A 340 -25.09 2.34 10.98
C GLU A 340 -26.21 1.36 11.28
N THR A 341 -27.26 1.83 11.97
CA THR A 341 -28.43 1.01 12.32
C THR A 341 -29.69 1.41 11.52
N ASP A 342 -29.61 2.49 10.75
CA ASP A 342 -30.68 2.99 9.90
C ASP A 342 -30.43 2.60 8.44
N SER A 343 -31.38 1.87 7.86
CA SER A 343 -31.26 1.34 6.49
C SER A 343 -31.14 2.45 5.45
N THR A 344 -31.83 3.57 5.63
CA THR A 344 -31.77 4.69 4.69
C THR A 344 -30.41 5.36 4.73
N THR A 345 -29.80 5.45 5.91
CA THR A 345 -28.45 5.97 6.05
C THR A 345 -27.43 5.06 5.38
N ILE A 346 -27.50 3.75 5.57
CA ILE A 346 -26.62 2.79 4.87
C ILE A 346 -26.81 2.89 3.35
N GLU A 347 -28.06 2.90 2.89
CA GLU A 347 -28.42 2.95 1.47
C GLU A 347 -27.80 4.14 0.74
N ASN A 348 -27.83 5.34 1.35
CA ASN A 348 -27.25 6.54 0.74
C ASN A 348 -25.72 6.44 0.49
N PHE A 349 -25.03 5.50 1.14
CA PHE A 349 -23.60 5.24 0.97
C PHE A 349 -23.31 3.96 0.16
N LEU A 350 -24.32 3.35 -0.45
CA LEU A 350 -24.19 2.21 -1.35
C LEU A 350 -24.61 2.62 -2.76
N PHE A 351 -23.64 2.96 -3.61
CA PHE A 351 -23.94 3.37 -4.99
C PHE A 351 -24.21 2.14 -5.86
N ASP A 352 -25.48 1.96 -6.25
CA ASP A 352 -25.93 0.76 -6.98
C ASP A 352 -27.05 1.04 -8.00
N GLY A 353 -27.75 -0.01 -8.45
CA GLY A 353 -28.83 0.07 -9.44
C GLY A 353 -30.00 1.01 -9.09
N TYR A 354 -30.19 1.37 -7.82
CA TYR A 354 -31.20 2.37 -7.43
C TYR A 354 -30.73 3.81 -7.60
N ASP A 355 -29.43 4.06 -7.58
CA ASP A 355 -28.84 5.38 -7.88
C ASP A 355 -28.61 5.56 -9.39
N ASP A 356 -28.17 4.50 -10.06
CA ASP A 356 -27.88 4.47 -11.49
C ASP A 356 -28.35 3.14 -12.08
N ILE A 357 -29.37 3.19 -12.94
CA ILE A 357 -30.02 2.03 -13.57
C ILE A 357 -29.08 1.15 -14.41
N THR A 358 -27.86 1.60 -14.70
CA THR A 358 -26.84 0.82 -15.42
C THR A 358 -26.00 -0.06 -14.51
N ARG A 359 -26.18 0.05 -13.18
CA ARG A 359 -25.44 -0.71 -12.17
C ARG A 359 -26.25 -1.89 -11.64
N GLY A 360 -25.57 -2.90 -11.12
CA GLY A 360 -26.21 -3.98 -10.39
C GLY A 360 -26.54 -3.59 -8.94
N LEU A 361 -27.48 -4.30 -8.33
CA LEU A 361 -27.98 -4.10 -6.98
C LEU A 361 -27.13 -4.82 -5.92
N MET A 362 -27.07 -4.25 -4.72
CA MET A 362 -26.35 -4.85 -3.58
C MET A 362 -27.29 -5.19 -2.43
N ASN A 363 -27.33 -6.46 -2.03
CA ASN A 363 -27.96 -6.91 -0.78
C ASN A 363 -27.00 -6.67 0.39
N TYR A 364 -27.50 -6.21 1.54
CA TYR A 364 -26.66 -5.93 2.71
C TYR A 364 -27.36 -6.32 4.02
N ALA A 365 -26.60 -6.30 5.11
CA ALA A 365 -27.11 -6.50 6.45
C ALA A 365 -26.85 -5.27 7.31
N ILE A 366 -27.74 -5.05 8.27
CA ILE A 366 -27.60 -4.04 9.31
C ILE A 366 -27.10 -4.75 10.56
N TYR A 367 -26.00 -4.27 11.09
CA TYR A 367 -25.41 -4.79 12.32
C TYR A 367 -25.81 -3.92 13.52
N ASP A 368 -25.58 -4.41 14.73
CA ASP A 368 -25.62 -3.58 15.93
C ASP A 368 -24.46 -2.58 15.96
N ASP A 369 -24.52 -1.62 16.88
CA ASP A 369 -23.47 -0.58 17.03
C ASP A 369 -22.08 -1.17 17.35
N SER A 370 -22.01 -2.43 17.77
CA SER A 370 -20.75 -3.13 18.06
C SER A 370 -20.20 -3.91 16.86
N CYS A 371 -20.87 -3.84 15.70
CA CYS A 371 -20.55 -4.63 14.51
C CYS A 371 -20.44 -6.15 14.77
N SER A 372 -21.07 -6.65 15.84
CA SER A 372 -20.87 -8.03 16.30
C SER A 372 -22.05 -8.95 15.99
N ALA A 373 -23.24 -8.39 15.82
CA ALA A 373 -24.44 -9.16 15.50
C ALA A 373 -25.26 -8.49 14.40
N ILE A 374 -25.82 -9.31 13.51
CA ILE A 374 -26.76 -8.85 12.48
C ILE A 374 -28.13 -8.63 13.12
N VAL A 375 -28.69 -7.45 12.89
CA VAL A 375 -30.01 -7.02 13.36
C VAL A 375 -31.08 -7.28 12.31
N THR A 376 -30.78 -6.99 11.04
CA THR A 376 -31.69 -7.26 9.92
C THR A 376 -30.96 -7.38 8.60
N TYR A 377 -31.60 -8.03 7.62
CA TYR A 377 -31.14 -8.10 6.24
C TYR A 377 -31.99 -7.18 5.36
N VAL A 378 -31.36 -6.60 4.34
CA VAL A 378 -32.02 -5.84 3.28
C VAL A 378 -31.72 -6.54 1.95
N THR A 379 -32.77 -7.16 1.40
CA THR A 379 -32.71 -7.90 0.14
C THR A 379 -33.37 -7.06 -0.96
N LYS A 380 -32.57 -6.53 -1.88
CA LYS A 380 -33.04 -5.79 -3.07
C LYS A 380 -33.34 -6.73 -4.24
N ILE A 381 -32.62 -7.85 -4.31
CA ILE A 381 -32.71 -8.84 -5.38
C ILE A 381 -32.47 -10.25 -4.87
N ASP A 382 -33.19 -11.22 -5.40
CA ASP A 382 -32.95 -12.64 -5.13
C ASP A 382 -31.76 -13.13 -5.98
N LEU A 383 -30.74 -13.68 -5.33
CA LEU A 383 -29.50 -14.13 -5.95
C LEU A 383 -29.33 -15.66 -5.93
N ASP A 384 -30.35 -16.42 -5.48
CA ASP A 384 -30.28 -17.87 -5.32
C ASP A 384 -29.07 -18.34 -4.45
N GLU A 385 -28.52 -17.46 -3.61
CA GLU A 385 -27.38 -17.81 -2.76
C GLU A 385 -27.84 -18.81 -1.69
N PRO A 386 -27.08 -19.90 -1.44
CA PRO A 386 -27.38 -20.77 -0.32
C PRO A 386 -27.37 -19.91 0.93
N ALA A 387 -28.43 -19.99 1.75
CA ALA A 387 -28.53 -19.34 3.06
C ALA A 387 -27.40 -19.81 3.99
N SER A 388 -26.18 -19.35 3.71
CA SER A 388 -24.93 -19.72 4.40
C SER A 388 -24.67 -18.78 5.56
N LEU A 389 -25.54 -17.81 5.74
CA LEU A 389 -25.71 -17.04 6.96
C LEU A 389 -27.17 -17.27 7.32
N VAL A 390 -27.41 -17.79 8.52
CA VAL A 390 -28.76 -17.99 9.05
C VAL A 390 -29.47 -16.66 8.88
N GLU A 391 -30.38 -16.58 7.90
CA GLU A 391 -31.44 -15.59 7.92
C GLU A 391 -31.94 -15.65 9.36
N LEU A 392 -31.82 -14.56 10.13
CA LEU A 392 -32.82 -14.34 11.16
C LEU A 392 -34.11 -14.30 10.35
N SER A 393 -34.72 -15.46 10.22
CA SER A 393 -36.01 -15.67 9.61
C SER A 393 -36.90 -14.74 10.39
N HIS A 394 -37.10 -13.55 9.86
CA HIS A 394 -38.11 -12.67 10.41
C HIS A 394 -39.40 -13.42 10.13
N ASP A 395 -40.04 -13.91 11.20
CA ASP A 395 -41.35 -14.50 11.11
C ASP A 395 -42.36 -13.51 10.51
N PHE A 396 -42.00 -12.22 10.38
CA PHE A 396 -42.81 -11.14 9.87
C PHE A 396 -42.03 -9.99 9.18
N GLU A 397 -42.68 -9.34 8.23
CA GLU A 397 -42.29 -8.11 7.55
C GLU A 397 -43.22 -6.97 7.99
N ILE A 398 -42.70 -5.73 7.98
CA ILE A 398 -43.46 -4.53 8.33
C ILE A 398 -43.49 -3.60 7.11
N PHE A 399 -44.70 -3.33 6.62
CA PHE A 399 -44.96 -2.40 5.53
C PHE A 399 -45.56 -1.12 6.10
N GLN A 400 -44.93 0.02 5.86
CA GLN A 400 -45.40 1.30 6.36
C GLN A 400 -45.73 2.28 5.23
N SER A 401 -46.88 2.94 5.37
CA SER A 401 -47.35 4.06 4.56
C SER A 401 -47.92 5.15 5.48
N ALA A 402 -48.28 6.31 4.91
CA ALA A 402 -48.93 7.40 5.67
C ALA A 402 -50.26 6.98 6.33
N ASN A 403 -50.95 5.99 5.77
CA ASN A 403 -52.28 5.59 6.23
C ASN A 403 -52.30 4.26 6.99
N TYR A 404 -51.27 3.42 6.83
CA TYR A 404 -51.25 2.06 7.36
C TYR A 404 -49.84 1.63 7.77
N LEU A 405 -49.75 0.93 8.89
CA LEU A 405 -48.62 0.11 9.30
C LEU A 405 -49.08 -1.34 9.35
N THR A 406 -48.67 -2.15 8.38
CA THR A 406 -49.09 -3.55 8.24
C THR A 406 -47.94 -4.48 8.59
N ILE A 407 -48.20 -5.40 9.50
CA ILE A 407 -47.36 -6.53 9.83
C ILE A 407 -47.85 -7.71 9.00
N GLN A 408 -46.95 -8.40 8.30
CA GLN A 408 -47.26 -9.61 7.55
C GLN A 408 -46.30 -10.72 7.94
N ALA A 409 -46.82 -11.86 8.36
CA ALA A 409 -46.05 -12.94 8.95
C ALA A 409 -46.12 -14.25 8.16
N LYS A 410 -45.01 -14.99 8.11
CA LYS A 410 -44.95 -16.37 7.60
C LYS A 410 -45.87 -17.28 8.42
N ASN A 411 -45.84 -17.10 9.74
CA ASN A 411 -46.64 -17.81 10.74
C ASN A 411 -47.76 -16.94 11.33
N GLN A 412 -48.64 -17.52 12.14
CA GLN A 412 -49.72 -16.78 12.81
C GLN A 412 -49.14 -15.83 13.87
N ILE A 413 -49.52 -14.56 13.84
CA ILE A 413 -49.18 -13.56 14.85
C ILE A 413 -50.11 -13.75 16.06
N ASN A 414 -49.55 -14.05 17.23
CA ASN A 414 -50.32 -14.35 18.44
C ASN A 414 -50.47 -13.12 19.35
N SER A 415 -49.54 -12.17 19.26
CA SER A 415 -49.48 -10.96 20.07
C SER A 415 -48.82 -9.81 19.32
N VAL A 416 -49.40 -8.62 19.43
CA VAL A 416 -48.86 -7.35 18.92
C VAL A 416 -49.06 -6.27 19.97
N GLN A 417 -47.97 -5.60 20.38
CA GLN A 417 -48.02 -4.41 21.23
C GLN A 417 -47.38 -3.21 20.53
N LEU A 418 -48.02 -2.05 20.59
CA LEU A 418 -47.42 -0.76 20.21
C LEU A 418 -47.13 0.02 21.49
N ILE A 419 -45.88 0.38 21.72
CA ILE A 419 -45.40 1.01 22.96
C ILE A 419 -44.77 2.35 22.62
N ASN A 420 -45.18 3.42 23.30
CA ASN A 420 -44.61 4.75 23.07
C ASN A 420 -43.23 4.92 23.77
N ALA A 421 -42.55 6.03 23.48
CA ALA A 421 -41.23 6.33 24.06
C ALA A 421 -41.21 6.46 25.60
N MET A 422 -42.37 6.64 26.24
CA MET A 422 -42.51 6.65 27.71
C MET A 422 -42.76 5.25 28.30
N GLY A 423 -42.75 4.20 27.48
CA GLY A 423 -43.00 2.82 27.90
C GLY A 423 -44.48 2.48 28.06
N GLN A 424 -45.41 3.34 27.63
CA GLN A 424 -46.84 3.08 27.72
C GLN A 424 -47.31 2.23 26.53
N VAL A 425 -48.04 1.15 26.81
CA VAL A 425 -48.65 0.29 25.79
C VAL A 425 -49.92 0.96 25.25
N LEU A 426 -49.89 1.37 23.99
CA LEU A 426 -51.00 2.03 23.30
C LEU A 426 -51.88 1.04 22.52
N VAL A 427 -51.30 -0.06 22.05
CA VAL A 427 -52.03 -1.18 21.45
C VAL A 427 -51.55 -2.45 22.13
N ASP A 428 -52.49 -3.33 22.47
CA ASP A 428 -52.22 -4.70 22.88
C ASP A 428 -53.27 -5.61 22.21
N ALA A 429 -52.85 -6.44 21.28
CA ALA A 429 -53.71 -7.24 20.43
C ALA A 429 -53.24 -8.69 20.33
N THR A 430 -54.18 -9.61 20.18
CA THR A 430 -53.92 -11.03 19.91
C THR A 430 -54.57 -11.44 18.58
N PRO A 431 -53.94 -11.10 17.43
CA PRO A 431 -54.63 -11.12 16.13
C PRO A 431 -55.03 -12.51 15.66
N ASN A 432 -54.22 -13.53 15.98
CA ASN A 432 -54.37 -14.91 15.53
C ASN A 432 -54.51 -15.01 14.00
N LYS A 433 -53.75 -14.19 13.28
CA LYS A 433 -53.74 -14.08 11.81
C LYS A 433 -52.32 -13.88 11.31
N LYS A 434 -52.10 -14.14 10.02
CA LYS A 434 -50.82 -13.88 9.34
C LYS A 434 -50.60 -12.41 8.99
N SER A 435 -51.57 -11.53 9.26
CA SER A 435 -51.42 -10.11 9.02
C SER A 435 -52.21 -9.30 10.05
N PHE A 436 -51.65 -8.15 10.43
CA PHE A 436 -52.25 -7.20 11.36
C PHE A 436 -51.89 -5.77 10.93
N THR A 437 -52.88 -4.89 10.88
CA THR A 437 -52.69 -3.51 10.41
C THR A 437 -53.09 -2.51 11.50
N LEU A 438 -52.22 -1.53 11.70
CA LEU A 438 -52.45 -0.33 12.49
C LEU A 438 -52.68 0.86 11.58
N ILE A 439 -53.45 1.84 12.05
CA ILE A 439 -53.69 3.11 11.36
C ILE A 439 -52.86 4.18 12.09
N PRO A 440 -51.74 4.67 11.51
CA PRO A 440 -50.82 5.60 12.18
C PRO A 440 -51.47 6.89 12.67
N SER A 441 -52.46 7.43 11.95
CA SER A 441 -53.16 8.68 12.29
C SER A 441 -53.96 8.63 13.60
N ASN A 442 -54.11 7.45 14.22
CA ASN A 442 -54.69 7.32 15.56
C ASN A 442 -53.69 7.61 16.69
N PHE A 443 -52.42 7.81 16.38
CA PHE A 443 -51.33 8.00 17.32
C PHE A 443 -50.63 9.33 17.06
N ALA A 444 -49.98 9.89 18.09
CA ALA A 444 -49.17 11.09 17.91
C ALA A 444 -47.92 10.77 17.08
N ASN A 445 -47.46 11.74 16.29
CA ASN A 445 -46.24 11.58 15.52
C ASN A 445 -45.04 11.33 16.44
N GLY A 446 -44.22 10.34 16.13
CA GLY A 446 -43.10 9.98 16.99
C GLY A 446 -42.61 8.55 16.84
N VAL A 447 -41.61 8.20 17.65
CA VAL A 447 -40.99 6.87 17.69
C VAL A 447 -41.76 5.95 18.64
N TYR A 448 -42.01 4.73 18.17
CA TYR A 448 -42.68 3.66 18.90
C TYR A 448 -41.88 2.36 18.83
N LEU A 449 -42.09 1.49 19.81
CA LEU A 449 -41.65 0.10 19.80
C LEU A 449 -42.85 -0.79 19.47
N LEU A 450 -42.71 -1.57 18.41
CA LEU A 450 -43.66 -2.60 18.01
C LEU A 450 -43.16 -3.96 18.49
N ARG A 451 -43.85 -4.58 19.44
CA ARG A 451 -43.54 -5.93 19.92
C ARG A 451 -44.47 -6.94 19.26
N ILE A 452 -43.93 -7.94 18.58
CA ILE A 452 -44.67 -8.96 17.84
C ILE A 452 -44.17 -10.33 18.30
N ASP A 453 -45.03 -11.11 18.96
CA ASP A 453 -44.67 -12.43 19.50
C ASP A 453 -43.36 -12.45 20.30
N GLY A 454 -43.14 -11.39 21.09
CA GLY A 454 -41.95 -11.20 21.92
C GLY A 454 -40.76 -10.54 21.23
N GLN A 455 -40.73 -10.47 19.89
CA GLN A 455 -39.71 -9.73 19.13
C GLN A 455 -40.04 -8.23 19.12
N VAL A 456 -39.03 -7.35 19.16
CA VAL A 456 -39.23 -5.89 19.22
C VAL A 456 -38.62 -5.22 17.98
N LYS A 457 -39.37 -4.33 17.33
CA LYS A 457 -38.91 -3.47 16.24
C LYS A 457 -39.23 -2.01 16.54
N ARG A 458 -38.35 -1.09 16.15
CA ARG A 458 -38.60 0.36 16.21
C ARG A 458 -39.37 0.79 14.96
N VAL A 459 -40.44 1.56 15.13
CA VAL A 459 -41.20 2.16 14.03
C VAL A 459 -41.42 3.66 14.31
N TYR A 460 -41.54 4.46 13.25
CA TYR A 460 -41.78 5.90 13.38
C TYR A 460 -43.12 6.24 12.72
N LEU A 461 -44.11 6.67 13.50
CA LEU A 461 -45.44 7.01 13.00
C LEU A 461 -45.49 8.51 12.62
N ASN A 462 -45.99 8.79 11.41
CA ASN A 462 -46.06 10.11 10.79
C ASN A 462 -47.49 10.61 10.64
#